data_AF-A0A6J8E8U1-F1
#
_entry.id   AF-A0A6J8E8U1-F1
#
_cell.length_a   1.000
_cell.length_b   1.000
_cell.length_c   1.000
_cell.angle_alpha   90.00
_cell.angle_beta   90.00
_cell.angle_gamma   90.00
#
_symmetry.space_group_name_H-M   'P 1'
#
loop_
_entity.id
_entity.type
_entity.pdbx_description
1 polymer ?
#
loop_
_entity_poly.entity_id
_entity_poly.type
_entity_poly.pdbx_seq_one_letter_code
_entity_poly.pdbx_strand_id
1 'polypeptide(L)'
;MQIQESNCSEGSVGGVAMQIQESNCSEGSVGGVAMQIQESNCSESSVGGVAMQIQEPNCYKCFVGCVPMQIQESNVFEGSGPVGEVVMQIQESNCLEGSVGGVAMQIQESNCSEGSVDGVALKIQVSNCSEGYVSGVAMPIQESNCCEFQ
;
A
#
# COMPACT_ATOMS: atom_id res chain seq x y z
N MET A 1 4.37 0.35 -23.86
CA MET A 1 4.45 -1.11 -23.64
C MET A 1 3.63 -1.43 -22.41
N GLN A 2 2.79 -2.44 -22.47
CA GLN A 2 2.00 -2.93 -21.34
C GLN A 2 2.34 -4.40 -21.13
N ILE A 3 2.36 -4.83 -19.87
CA ILE A 3 2.50 -6.24 -19.50
C ILE A 3 1.28 -6.60 -18.64
N GLN A 4 0.67 -7.75 -18.91
CA GLN A 4 -0.54 -8.20 -18.23
C GLN A 4 -0.47 -9.69 -17.94
N GLU A 5 -0.78 -10.06 -16.71
CA GLU A 5 -0.92 -11.44 -16.24
C GLU A 5 -2.26 -11.61 -15.50
N SER A 6 -2.89 -12.78 -15.63
CA SER A 6 -4.21 -13.03 -15.04
C SER A 6 -4.47 -14.50 -14.77
N ASN A 7 -5.20 -14.80 -13.70
CA ASN A 7 -5.63 -16.16 -13.31
C ASN A 7 -4.45 -17.11 -13.16
N CYS A 8 -3.44 -16.68 -12.40
CA CYS A 8 -2.21 -17.40 -12.20
C CYS A 8 -2.13 -18.02 -10.79
N SER A 9 -1.47 -19.16 -10.65
CA SER A 9 -1.14 -19.68 -9.32
C SER A 9 0.00 -18.85 -8.73
N GLU A 10 1.05 -18.66 -9.52
CA GLU A 10 2.19 -17.80 -9.23
C GLU A 10 2.41 -16.90 -10.46
N GLY A 11 2.42 -15.59 -10.25
CA GLY A 11 2.69 -14.57 -11.26
C GLY A 11 3.96 -13.82 -10.94
N SER A 12 4.74 -13.52 -11.98
CA SER A 12 5.90 -12.66 -11.80
C SER A 12 6.12 -11.84 -13.05
N VAL A 13 5.86 -10.55 -12.92
CA VAL A 13 5.98 -9.60 -14.01
C VAL A 13 7.14 -8.65 -13.73
N GLY A 14 8.09 -8.58 -14.66
CA GLY A 14 9.16 -7.61 -14.54
C GLY A 14 9.68 -7.04 -15.84
N GLY A 15 10.25 -5.83 -15.74
CA GLY A 15 10.84 -5.12 -16.87
C GLY A 15 10.57 -3.61 -16.85
N VAL A 16 10.77 -2.99 -18.01
CA VAL A 16 10.48 -1.56 -18.23
C VAL A 16 9.22 -1.43 -19.06
N ALA A 17 8.13 -0.97 -18.44
CA ALA A 17 6.83 -0.84 -19.08
C ALA A 17 6.20 0.51 -18.79
N MET A 18 5.18 0.90 -19.57
CA MET A 18 4.33 2.01 -19.17
C MET A 18 3.35 1.55 -18.09
N GLN A 19 2.83 0.34 -18.21
CA GLN A 19 1.84 -0.22 -17.30
C GLN A 19 2.08 -1.71 -17.10
N ILE A 20 1.95 -2.16 -15.86
CA ILE A 20 1.95 -3.57 -15.47
C ILE A 20 0.62 -3.85 -14.77
N GLN A 21 -0.06 -4.94 -15.15
CA GLN A 21 -1.31 -5.39 -14.55
C GLN A 21 -1.24 -6.86 -14.16
N GLU A 22 -1.55 -7.17 -12.92
CA GLU A 22 -1.69 -8.54 -12.43
C GLU A 22 -3.06 -8.72 -11.76
N SER A 23 -3.72 -9.86 -11.99
CA SER A 23 -5.07 -10.06 -11.48
C SER A 23 -5.42 -11.52 -11.21
N ASN A 24 -6.17 -11.75 -10.14
CA ASN A 24 -6.65 -13.07 -9.74
C ASN A 24 -5.52 -14.10 -9.60
N CYS A 25 -4.41 -13.69 -8.99
CA CYS A 25 -3.26 -14.55 -8.75
C CYS A 25 -3.22 -15.04 -7.30
N SER A 26 -2.76 -16.26 -7.05
CA SER A 26 -2.62 -16.70 -5.64
C SER A 26 -1.43 -15.98 -5.02
N GLU A 27 -0.28 -16.03 -5.69
CA GLU A 27 0.92 -15.26 -5.35
C GLU A 27 1.31 -14.41 -6.57
N GLY A 28 1.53 -13.11 -6.35
CA GLY A 28 1.92 -12.16 -7.39
C GLY A 28 3.15 -11.34 -7.00
N SER A 29 3.99 -11.07 -7.97
CA SER A 29 5.17 -10.24 -7.76
C SER A 29 5.51 -9.38 -8.97
N VAL A 30 5.40 -8.07 -8.81
CA VAL A 30 5.79 -7.10 -9.84
C VAL A 30 7.14 -6.46 -9.48
N GLY A 31 8.12 -6.62 -10.37
CA GLY A 31 9.47 -6.09 -10.22
C GLY A 31 9.95 -5.29 -11.42
N GLY A 32 10.19 -3.98 -11.31
CA GLY A 32 10.76 -3.24 -12.44
C GLY A 32 10.62 -1.72 -12.42
N VAL A 33 10.62 -1.11 -13.60
CA VAL A 33 10.37 0.33 -13.79
C VAL A 33 9.09 0.51 -14.58
N ALA A 34 8.05 1.04 -13.95
CA ALA A 34 6.76 1.29 -14.57
C ALA A 34 6.25 2.69 -14.26
N MET A 35 5.36 3.22 -15.11
CA MET A 35 4.59 4.40 -14.70
C MET A 35 3.47 3.98 -13.74
N GLN A 36 2.79 2.88 -14.05
CA GLN A 36 1.67 2.37 -13.26
C GLN A 36 1.77 0.85 -13.05
N ILE A 37 1.51 0.42 -11.82
CA ILE A 37 1.36 -0.99 -11.43
C ILE A 37 -0.03 -1.14 -10.82
N GLN A 38 -0.75 -2.17 -11.24
CA GLN A 38 -2.04 -2.52 -10.69
C GLN A 38 -2.08 -4.03 -10.42
N GLU A 39 -2.17 -4.42 -9.16
CA GLU A 39 -2.40 -5.80 -8.75
C GLU A 39 -3.79 -5.91 -8.12
N SER A 40 -4.54 -6.98 -8.41
CA SER A 40 -5.91 -7.06 -7.91
C SER A 40 -6.37 -8.49 -7.65
N ASN A 41 -7.13 -8.67 -6.58
CA ASN A 41 -7.64 -9.98 -6.17
C ASN A 41 -6.51 -11.02 -5.98
N CYS A 42 -5.38 -10.59 -5.41
CA CYS A 42 -4.26 -11.48 -5.11
C CYS A 42 -4.37 -12.02 -3.67
N SER A 43 -3.93 -13.26 -3.41
CA SER A 43 -3.84 -13.72 -2.01
C SER A 43 -2.59 -13.13 -1.34
N GLU A 44 -1.48 -13.11 -2.06
CA GLU A 44 -0.26 -12.42 -1.65
C GLU A 44 0.27 -11.60 -2.84
N SER A 45 0.50 -10.30 -2.63
CA SER A 45 1.12 -9.39 -3.60
C SER A 45 2.42 -8.81 -3.05
N SER A 46 3.40 -8.65 -3.94
CA SER A 46 4.65 -7.97 -3.62
C SER A 46 5.11 -7.10 -4.79
N VAL A 47 5.25 -5.80 -4.53
CA VAL A 47 5.68 -4.84 -5.55
C VAL A 47 7.05 -4.27 -5.18
N GLY A 48 8.02 -4.46 -6.08
CA GLY A 48 9.41 -4.02 -5.98
C GLY A 48 9.87 -3.16 -7.16
N GLY A 49 10.74 -2.18 -6.91
CA GLY A 49 11.33 -1.31 -7.94
C GLY A 49 10.81 0.14 -7.95
N VAL A 50 10.68 0.73 -9.15
CA VAL A 50 10.32 2.14 -9.33
C VAL A 50 9.01 2.25 -10.09
N ALA A 51 7.98 2.75 -9.42
CA ALA A 51 6.69 3.07 -10.01
C ALA A 51 6.38 4.56 -9.82
N MET A 52 5.54 5.17 -10.65
CA MET A 52 4.92 6.43 -10.23
C MET A 52 3.69 6.18 -9.37
N GLN A 53 2.90 5.17 -9.72
CA GLN A 53 1.65 4.84 -9.03
C GLN A 53 1.47 3.33 -8.88
N ILE A 54 1.04 2.90 -7.70
CA ILE A 54 0.70 1.52 -7.35
C ILE A 54 -0.75 1.48 -6.86
N GLN A 55 -1.52 0.50 -7.33
CA GLN A 55 -2.91 0.25 -6.92
C GLN A 55 -3.11 -1.23 -6.61
N GLU A 56 -3.50 -1.57 -5.38
CA GLU A 56 -3.72 -2.95 -4.92
C GLU A 56 -5.12 -3.16 -4.29
N PRO A 57 -6.19 -3.24 -5.10
CA PRO A 57 -7.51 -3.57 -4.59
C PRO A 57 -7.73 -5.08 -4.35
N ASN A 58 -8.40 -5.38 -3.24
CA ASN A 58 -8.90 -6.72 -2.85
C ASN A 58 -7.79 -7.78 -2.71
N CYS A 59 -6.61 -7.38 -2.25
CA CYS A 59 -5.53 -8.31 -1.99
C CYS A 59 -5.59 -8.78 -0.52
N TYR A 60 -5.25 -10.04 -0.24
CA TYR A 60 -5.27 -10.52 1.15
C TYR A 60 -4.03 -10.05 1.92
N LYS A 61 -2.82 -10.23 1.36
CA LYS A 61 -1.57 -9.68 1.88
C LYS A 61 -0.87 -8.79 0.87
N CYS A 62 -0.47 -7.58 1.26
CA CYS A 62 0.22 -6.61 0.39
C CYS A 62 1.58 -6.18 0.96
N PHE A 63 2.60 -6.17 0.11
CA PHE A 63 3.94 -5.65 0.44
C PHE A 63 4.46 -4.74 -0.66
N VAL A 64 4.62 -3.45 -0.37
CA VAL A 64 5.19 -2.49 -1.33
C VAL A 64 6.59 -2.06 -0.90
N GLY A 65 7.63 -2.61 -1.51
CA GLY A 65 9.05 -2.26 -1.27
C GLY A 65 9.63 -1.39 -2.38
N CYS A 66 8.98 -0.26 -2.68
CA CYS A 66 9.29 0.61 -3.82
C CYS A 66 9.41 2.08 -3.44
N VAL A 67 9.92 2.89 -4.39
CA VAL A 67 9.87 4.37 -4.38
C VAL A 67 8.73 4.87 -5.27
N PRO A 68 7.44 4.67 -4.92
CA PRO A 68 6.35 5.26 -5.67
C PRO A 68 6.15 6.73 -5.31
N MET A 69 5.59 7.47 -6.26
CA MET A 69 4.99 8.77 -5.90
C MET A 69 3.66 8.56 -5.16
N GLN A 70 2.86 7.56 -5.52
CA GLN A 70 1.55 7.29 -4.93
C GLN A 70 1.28 5.79 -4.75
N ILE A 71 0.72 5.41 -3.59
CA ILE A 71 0.22 4.07 -3.29
C ILE A 71 -1.26 4.17 -2.91
N GLN A 72 -2.08 3.26 -3.45
CA GLN A 72 -3.48 3.08 -3.08
C GLN A 72 -3.80 1.62 -2.84
N GLU A 73 -4.14 1.27 -1.61
CA GLU A 73 -4.58 -0.06 -1.22
C GLU A 73 -6.02 -0.01 -0.70
N SER A 74 -6.82 -1.02 -1.06
CA SER A 74 -8.21 -1.06 -0.63
C SER A 74 -8.73 -2.47 -0.47
N ASN A 75 -9.53 -2.69 0.57
CA ASN A 75 -10.08 -4.01 0.93
C ASN A 75 -8.97 -5.04 1.16
N VAL A 76 -7.94 -4.65 1.90
CA VAL A 76 -6.77 -5.49 2.20
C VAL A 76 -6.94 -6.16 3.55
N PHE A 77 -6.64 -7.46 3.67
CA PHE A 77 -6.76 -8.11 4.98
C PHE A 77 -5.56 -7.75 5.86
N GLU A 78 -4.34 -7.94 5.35
CA GLU A 78 -3.06 -7.60 5.98
C GLU A 78 -2.22 -6.75 5.00
N GLY A 79 -2.19 -5.44 5.20
CA GLY A 79 -1.44 -4.50 4.36
C GLY A 79 -0.14 -4.06 5.02
N SER A 80 0.93 -3.98 4.24
CA SER A 80 2.15 -3.29 4.67
C SER A 80 2.69 -2.36 3.58
N GLY A 81 2.60 -1.07 3.89
CA GLY A 81 3.19 -0.01 3.11
C GLY A 81 4.73 0.03 3.22
N PRO A 82 5.38 0.88 2.41
CA PRO A 82 6.83 0.87 2.19
C PRO A 82 7.66 1.18 3.43
N VAL A 83 8.49 0.23 3.83
CA VAL A 83 9.45 0.41 4.93
C VAL A 83 10.78 0.96 4.37
N GLY A 84 11.10 2.22 4.68
CA GLY A 84 12.44 2.79 4.49
C GLY A 84 12.65 3.71 3.27
N GLU A 85 11.61 4.05 2.52
CA GLU A 85 11.72 4.85 1.28
C GLU A 85 10.84 6.12 1.30
N VAL A 86 11.05 7.04 0.35
CA VAL A 86 10.34 8.33 0.27
C VAL A 86 9.17 8.26 -0.72
N VAL A 87 7.95 8.46 -0.23
CA VAL A 87 6.69 8.45 -1.00
C VAL A 87 5.99 9.80 -0.89
N MET A 88 5.26 10.26 -1.91
CA MET A 88 4.45 11.47 -1.73
C MET A 88 3.14 11.18 -1.00
N GLN A 89 2.40 10.16 -1.43
CA GLN A 89 1.09 9.84 -0.85
C GLN A 89 0.84 8.34 -0.70
N ILE A 90 0.31 7.96 0.46
CA ILE A 90 -0.14 6.59 0.77
C ILE A 90 -1.60 6.68 1.20
N GLN A 91 -2.44 5.82 0.61
CA GLN A 91 -3.86 5.70 0.96
C GLN A 91 -4.19 4.22 1.19
N GLU A 92 -4.59 3.88 2.41
CA GLU A 92 -5.08 2.56 2.77
C GLU A 92 -6.54 2.67 3.24
N SER A 93 -7.36 1.69 2.85
CA SER A 93 -8.78 1.69 3.19
C SER A 93 -9.37 0.30 3.34
N ASN A 94 -10.31 0.17 4.28
CA ASN A 94 -11.06 -1.06 4.55
C ASN A 94 -10.13 -2.24 4.85
N CYS A 95 -9.21 -2.06 5.79
CA CYS A 95 -8.24 -3.09 6.16
C CYS A 95 -8.55 -3.79 7.49
N LEU A 96 -8.06 -5.02 7.70
CA LEU A 96 -8.08 -5.57 9.06
C LEU A 96 -6.84 -5.13 9.82
N GLU A 97 -5.66 -5.37 9.25
CA GLU A 97 -4.38 -4.90 9.76
C GLU A 97 -3.69 -4.08 8.67
N GLY A 98 -3.42 -2.80 8.93
CA GLY A 98 -2.67 -1.91 8.04
C GLY A 98 -1.42 -1.40 8.74
N SER A 99 -0.26 -1.48 8.08
CA SER A 99 0.98 -0.90 8.60
C SER A 99 1.69 -0.08 7.54
N VAL A 100 1.76 1.24 7.74
CA VAL A 100 2.49 2.15 6.84
C VAL A 100 3.81 2.56 7.49
N GLY A 101 4.91 2.07 6.90
CA GLY A 101 6.28 2.47 7.25
C GLY A 101 6.79 3.70 6.46
N GLY A 102 7.92 4.28 6.87
CA GLY A 102 8.79 5.06 5.97
C GLY A 102 8.63 6.59 5.99
N VAL A 103 9.03 7.26 4.91
CA VAL A 103 8.96 8.72 4.78
C VAL A 103 7.90 9.09 3.75
N ALA A 104 6.82 9.73 4.18
CA ALA A 104 5.74 10.16 3.28
C ALA A 104 5.51 11.68 3.34
N MET A 105 4.95 12.30 2.30
CA MET A 105 4.34 13.62 2.51
C MET A 105 2.97 13.50 3.17
N GLN A 106 2.15 12.55 2.73
CA GLN A 106 0.80 12.35 3.26
C GLN A 106 0.47 10.87 3.40
N ILE A 107 -0.09 10.49 4.54
CA ILE A 107 -0.63 9.16 4.82
C ILE A 107 -2.11 9.32 5.18
N GLN A 108 -2.96 8.51 4.56
CA GLN A 108 -4.39 8.45 4.85
C GLN A 108 -4.78 6.99 5.07
N GLU A 109 -5.32 6.71 6.24
CA GLU A 109 -5.80 5.39 6.62
C GLU A 109 -7.27 5.50 7.05
N SER A 110 -8.11 4.58 6.58
CA SER A 110 -9.54 4.64 6.86
C SER A 110 -10.22 3.29 6.96
N ASN A 111 -11.15 3.16 7.90
CA ASN A 111 -11.96 1.95 8.11
C ASN A 111 -11.10 0.69 8.36
N CYS A 112 -10.01 0.82 9.12
CA CYS A 112 -9.15 -0.31 9.43
C CYS A 112 -9.41 -0.85 10.84
N SER A 113 -9.34 -2.16 11.07
CA SER A 113 -9.56 -2.69 12.42
C SER A 113 -8.40 -2.32 13.33
N GLU A 114 -7.17 -2.59 12.86
CA GLU A 114 -5.92 -2.21 13.49
C GLU A 114 -5.06 -1.44 12.46
N GLY A 115 -4.68 -0.22 12.81
CA GLY A 115 -3.87 0.66 11.97
C GLY A 115 -2.57 1.05 12.66
N SER A 116 -1.44 0.95 11.96
CA SER A 116 -0.18 1.48 12.46
C SER A 116 0.54 2.30 11.41
N VAL A 117 0.92 3.52 11.77
CA VAL A 117 1.80 4.35 10.95
C VAL A 117 3.10 4.55 11.70
N ASP A 118 4.19 3.95 11.18
CA ASP A 118 5.54 4.10 11.72
C ASP A 118 6.45 4.85 10.74
N GLY A 119 6.67 6.16 10.95
CA GLY A 119 7.41 6.93 9.95
C GLY A 119 7.52 8.44 10.13
N VAL A 120 8.03 9.10 9.10
CA VAL A 120 8.08 10.57 9.02
C VAL A 120 7.09 11.02 7.97
N ALA A 121 6.04 11.74 8.37
CA ALA A 121 5.03 12.21 7.46
C ALA A 121 4.76 13.71 7.62
N LEU A 122 4.61 14.48 6.54
CA LEU A 122 4.13 15.86 6.72
C LEU A 122 2.68 15.88 7.21
N LYS A 123 1.87 14.89 6.87
CA LYS A 123 0.49 14.81 7.34
C LYS A 123 0.04 13.36 7.47
N ILE A 124 -0.62 13.05 8.59
CA ILE A 124 -1.28 11.76 8.81
C ILE A 124 -2.76 12.01 9.06
N GLN A 125 -3.62 11.26 8.39
CA GLN A 125 -5.05 11.24 8.65
C GLN A 125 -5.50 9.80 8.90
N VAL A 126 -6.02 9.51 10.08
CA VAL A 126 -6.57 8.20 10.45
C VAL A 126 -8.04 8.36 10.76
N SER A 127 -8.90 7.49 10.23
CA SER A 127 -10.34 7.59 10.47
C SER A 127 -11.05 6.25 10.54
N ASN A 128 -12.04 6.15 11.43
CA ASN A 128 -12.88 4.96 11.59
C ASN A 128 -12.08 3.67 11.90
N CYS A 129 -11.03 3.76 12.73
CA CYS A 129 -10.25 2.60 13.13
C CYS A 129 -10.63 2.07 14.52
N SER A 130 -10.54 0.75 14.77
CA SER A 130 -10.84 0.23 16.11
C SER A 130 -9.65 0.46 17.05
N GLU A 131 -8.45 0.12 16.61
CA GLU A 131 -7.18 0.43 17.27
C GLU A 131 -6.24 1.14 16.30
N GLY A 132 -5.50 2.14 16.79
CA GLY A 132 -4.56 2.90 15.97
C GLY A 132 -3.27 3.24 16.73
N TYR A 133 -2.14 3.15 16.04
CA TYR A 133 -0.82 3.43 16.58
C TYR A 133 -0.04 4.32 15.62
N VAL A 134 0.24 5.57 15.98
CA VAL A 134 1.13 6.44 15.19
C VAL A 134 2.43 6.64 15.94
N SER A 135 3.46 5.93 15.49
CA SER A 135 4.83 6.11 15.95
C SER A 135 5.58 6.91 14.90
N GLY A 136 5.91 8.17 15.15
CA GLY A 136 6.54 8.94 14.08
C GLY A 136 6.67 10.43 14.29
N VAL A 137 7.30 11.08 13.32
CA VAL A 137 7.37 12.55 13.27
C VAL A 137 6.37 13.03 12.23
N ALA A 138 5.27 13.63 12.70
CA ALA A 138 4.27 14.20 11.80
C ALA A 138 3.72 15.57 12.20
N MET A 139 3.35 16.39 11.20
CA MET A 139 2.92 17.78 11.40
C MET A 139 1.85 18.23 10.37
N PRO A 140 0.54 17.89 10.51
CA PRO A 140 -0.17 17.36 11.68
C PRO A 140 -0.64 15.90 11.57
N ILE A 141 -1.04 15.33 12.71
CA ILE A 141 -1.83 14.09 12.82
C ILE A 141 -3.30 14.48 13.03
N GLN A 142 -4.22 13.92 12.24
CA GLN A 142 -5.66 14.10 12.39
C GLN A 142 -6.35 12.75 12.55
N GLU A 143 -7.05 12.57 13.67
CA GLU A 143 -7.79 11.36 13.98
C GLU A 143 -9.28 11.66 14.07
N SER A 144 -10.11 10.73 13.61
CA SER A 144 -11.56 10.82 13.74
C SER A 144 -12.20 9.45 13.86
N ASN A 145 -13.16 9.30 14.77
CA ASN A 145 -13.91 8.05 14.96
C ASN A 145 -13.02 6.80 15.23
N CYS A 146 -11.90 6.96 15.93
CA CYS A 146 -11.07 5.83 16.38
C CYS A 146 -11.36 5.49 17.86
N CYS A 147 -11.47 4.20 18.20
CA CYS A 147 -11.89 3.77 19.55
C CYS A 147 -10.76 3.81 20.58
N GLU A 148 -9.55 3.35 20.23
CA GLU A 148 -8.35 3.39 21.09
C GLU A 148 -7.12 3.82 20.27
N PHE A 149 -6.30 4.72 20.83
CA PHE A 149 -5.08 5.22 20.19
C PHE A 149 -3.94 5.38 21.20
N GLN A 150 -2.73 4.94 20.86
CA GLN A 150 -1.52 5.07 21.70
C GLN A 150 -0.40 5.84 21.00
#